data_AF-A0A6A6RMU0-F1
#
_entry.id   AF-A0A6A6RMU0-F1
#
_cell.length_a   1.000
_cell.length_b   1.000
_cell.length_c   1.000
_cell.angle_alpha   90.00
_cell.angle_beta   90.00
_cell.angle_gamma   90.00
#
_symmetry.space_group_name_H-M   'P 1'
#
loop_
_entity.id
_entity.type
_entity.pdbx_description
1 polymer ?
#
loop_
_entity_poly.entity_id
_entity_poly.type
_entity_poly.pdbx_seq_one_letter_code
_entity_poly.pdbx_strand_id
1 'polypeptide(L)'
;MIPAFGFSVGDFIAAIGLCTKVAKTLKGSSGVSAEYQQVIIEIEGLQDALTRLARLEPTESNIDHVNAIRRMALACSLPMQDFLSKLERYEGSMSPFTTGKSIRSVGKKAEYAVFMSEEVKTMRTMISGKVISINLLLATHASETLSRTQDRLSTNQENLLSRLEEAKVGLSRIRQDIENMNTASCTSQERFEQETGAHLIQIGNDNASTKRSISALAIGVSSISTSITTLCRLGTQIQSILSTFPAELRDLLQTVVRTNMQMYTVLLEVHRKISAPPTLALDSNIRTEDALGVVRSLPYEWFRHWEVR
;
A
#
# COMPACT_ATOMS: atom_id res chain seq x y z
N MET A 1 12.21 -0.61 -56.09
CA MET A 1 12.18 -0.71 -54.61
C MET A 1 11.78 -2.14 -54.28
N ILE A 2 12.69 -2.93 -53.67
CA ILE A 2 12.41 -4.33 -53.30
C ILE A 2 11.62 -4.30 -51.99
N PRO A 3 10.50 -5.04 -51.85
CA PRO A 3 9.74 -5.06 -50.61
C PRO A 3 10.59 -5.55 -49.44
N ALA A 4 10.43 -4.94 -48.25
CA ALA A 4 11.18 -5.27 -47.04
C ALA A 4 11.01 -6.74 -46.57
N PHE A 5 10.03 -7.47 -47.09
CA PHE A 5 9.67 -8.83 -46.68
C PHE A 5 9.90 -9.90 -47.76
N GLY A 6 10.46 -9.53 -48.92
CA GLY A 6 10.67 -10.44 -50.04
C GLY A 6 9.39 -10.85 -50.78
N PHE A 7 8.24 -10.23 -50.45
CA PHE A 7 6.99 -10.30 -51.19
C PHE A 7 6.19 -9.00 -51.04
N SER A 8 5.23 -8.77 -51.94
CA SER A 8 4.38 -7.58 -52.04
C SER A 8 2.90 -7.95 -52.13
N VAL A 9 2.02 -6.97 -51.87
CA VAL A 9 0.58 -7.08 -52.19
C VAL A 9 0.39 -7.43 -53.68
N GLY A 10 1.25 -6.92 -54.55
CA GLY A 10 1.25 -7.25 -55.98
C GLY A 10 1.44 -8.74 -56.26
N ASP A 11 2.22 -9.45 -55.44
CA ASP A 11 2.45 -10.89 -55.62
C ASP A 11 1.20 -11.70 -55.28
N PHE A 12 0.43 -11.26 -54.29
CA PHE A 12 -0.87 -11.88 -53.99
C PHE A 12 -1.87 -11.65 -55.11
N ILE A 13 -1.94 -10.44 -55.65
CA ILE A 13 -2.83 -10.14 -56.79
C ILE A 13 -2.45 -11.02 -57.99
N ALA A 14 -1.14 -11.14 -58.29
CA ALA A 14 -0.65 -12.00 -59.35
C ALA A 14 -0.99 -13.47 -59.11
N ALA A 15 -0.79 -13.98 -57.88
CA ALA A 15 -1.10 -15.36 -57.51
C ALA A 15 -2.60 -15.68 -57.62
N ILE A 16 -3.47 -14.78 -57.14
CA ILE A 16 -4.93 -14.89 -57.25
C ILE A 16 -5.36 -14.90 -58.73
N GLY A 17 -4.76 -14.02 -59.54
CA GLY A 17 -4.96 -13.99 -60.99
C GLY A 17 -4.51 -15.30 -61.66
N LEU A 18 -3.40 -15.88 -61.19
CA LEU A 18 -2.88 -17.14 -61.67
C LEU A 18 -3.83 -18.31 -61.38
N CYS A 19 -4.37 -18.41 -60.16
CA CYS A 19 -5.41 -19.39 -59.81
C CYS A 19 -6.62 -19.29 -60.75
N THR A 20 -7.08 -18.05 -60.98
CA THR A 20 -8.22 -17.80 -61.90
C THR A 20 -7.90 -18.23 -63.32
N LYS A 21 -6.68 -17.99 -63.81
CA LYS A 21 -6.24 -18.38 -65.15
C LYS A 21 -6.19 -19.90 -65.27
N VAL A 22 -5.57 -20.61 -64.32
CA VAL A 22 -5.51 -22.08 -64.32
C VAL A 22 -6.91 -22.70 -64.28
N ALA A 23 -7.78 -22.23 -63.37
CA ALA A 23 -9.15 -22.73 -63.26
C ALA A 23 -9.95 -22.55 -64.56
N LYS A 24 -9.80 -21.40 -65.23
CA LYS A 24 -10.43 -21.16 -66.54
C LYS A 24 -9.87 -22.08 -67.63
N THR A 25 -8.56 -22.28 -67.65
CA THR A 25 -7.91 -23.15 -68.63
C THR A 25 -8.36 -24.61 -68.49
N LEU A 26 -8.47 -25.11 -67.26
CA LEU A 26 -9.00 -26.45 -66.98
C LEU A 26 -10.48 -26.58 -67.35
N LYS A 27 -11.29 -25.52 -67.17
CA LYS A 27 -12.69 -25.47 -67.65
C LYS A 27 -12.77 -25.49 -69.18
N GLY A 28 -11.80 -24.89 -69.87
CA GLY A 28 -11.76 -24.76 -71.33
C GLY A 28 -11.21 -25.98 -72.09
N SER A 29 -10.36 -26.81 -71.48
CA SER A 29 -9.63 -27.90 -72.17
C SER A 29 -10.44 -29.18 -72.46
N SER A 30 -11.77 -29.08 -72.54
CA SER A 30 -12.74 -30.11 -72.98
C SER A 30 -13.06 -31.26 -72.00
N GLY A 31 -14.35 -31.64 -71.97
CA GLY A 31 -14.86 -32.94 -71.51
C GLY A 31 -14.70 -33.21 -70.02
N VAL A 32 -15.69 -32.80 -69.22
CA VAL A 32 -15.82 -32.96 -67.76
C VAL A 32 -15.35 -34.34 -67.24
N SER A 33 -14.06 -34.52 -67.06
CA SER A 33 -13.52 -35.55 -66.19
C SER A 33 -13.72 -35.08 -64.75
N ALA A 34 -14.28 -35.93 -63.90
CA ALA A 34 -14.48 -35.65 -62.47
C ALA A 34 -13.17 -35.21 -61.78
N GLU A 35 -12.02 -35.69 -62.26
CA GLU A 35 -10.70 -35.33 -61.74
C GLU A 35 -10.37 -33.84 -61.94
N TYR A 36 -10.73 -33.25 -63.08
CA TYR A 36 -10.48 -31.83 -63.34
C TYR A 36 -11.42 -30.93 -62.53
N GLN A 37 -12.67 -31.35 -62.31
CA GLN A 37 -13.58 -30.64 -61.42
C GLN A 37 -13.04 -30.56 -60.00
N GLN A 38 -12.50 -31.67 -59.49
CA GLN A 38 -11.90 -31.70 -58.16
C GLN A 38 -10.69 -30.76 -58.06
N VAL A 39 -9.81 -30.74 -59.06
CA VAL A 39 -8.64 -29.82 -59.08
C VAL A 39 -9.08 -28.36 -59.16
N ILE A 40 -10.14 -28.06 -59.92
CA ILE A 40 -10.70 -26.70 -59.99
C ILE A 40 -11.16 -26.24 -58.61
N ILE A 41 -11.90 -27.09 -57.87
CA ILE A 41 -12.36 -26.77 -56.50
C ILE A 41 -11.16 -26.51 -55.59
N GLU A 42 -10.09 -27.31 -55.69
CA GLU A 42 -8.87 -27.13 -54.90
C GLU A 42 -8.16 -25.80 -55.22
N ILE A 43 -8.11 -25.41 -56.50
CA ILE A 43 -7.51 -24.13 -56.93
C ILE A 43 -8.36 -22.93 -56.49
N GLU A 44 -9.69 -23.03 -56.58
CA GLU A 44 -10.61 -22.00 -56.08
C GLU A 44 -10.47 -21.87 -54.54
N GLY A 45 -10.32 -22.97 -53.82
CA GLY A 45 -10.01 -22.94 -52.38
C GLY A 45 -8.66 -22.28 -52.06
N LEU A 46 -7.63 -22.54 -52.86
CA LEU A 46 -6.34 -21.85 -52.72
C LEU A 46 -6.45 -20.34 -53.00
N GLN A 47 -7.25 -19.95 -53.99
CA GLN A 47 -7.53 -18.54 -54.29
C GLN A 47 -8.17 -17.81 -53.10
N ASP A 48 -9.16 -18.44 -52.48
CA ASP A 48 -9.82 -17.89 -51.29
C ASP A 48 -8.84 -17.77 -50.12
N ALA A 49 -7.99 -18.78 -49.91
CA ALA A 49 -6.96 -18.75 -48.87
C ALA A 49 -5.96 -17.60 -49.10
N LEU A 50 -5.48 -17.43 -50.33
CA LEU A 50 -4.58 -16.32 -50.70
C LEU A 50 -5.24 -14.95 -50.49
N THR A 51 -6.53 -14.81 -50.82
CA THR A 51 -7.30 -13.58 -50.60
C THR A 51 -7.42 -13.25 -49.12
N ARG A 52 -7.67 -14.24 -48.27
CA ARG A 52 -7.72 -14.07 -46.81
C ARG A 52 -6.35 -13.69 -46.26
N LEU A 53 -5.28 -14.35 -46.69
CA LEU A 53 -3.91 -14.06 -46.25
C LEU A 53 -3.41 -12.67 -46.68
N ALA A 54 -3.86 -12.18 -47.83
CA ALA A 54 -3.56 -10.83 -48.31
C ALA A 54 -4.19 -9.75 -47.42
N ARG A 55 -5.36 -10.03 -46.84
CA ARG A 55 -6.11 -9.10 -45.97
C ARG A 55 -5.77 -9.21 -44.49
N LEU A 56 -5.09 -10.28 -44.08
CA LEU A 56 -4.78 -10.55 -42.67
C LEU A 56 -3.82 -9.49 -42.12
N GLU A 57 -4.19 -8.73 -41.10
CA GLU A 57 -3.25 -7.78 -40.47
C GLU A 57 -2.45 -8.51 -39.37
N PRO A 58 -1.11 -8.59 -39.48
CA PRO A 58 -0.28 -9.20 -38.44
C PRO A 58 -0.16 -8.26 -37.23
N THR A 59 -0.04 -8.86 -36.04
CA THR A 59 0.37 -8.16 -34.81
C THR A 59 1.89 -8.21 -34.68
N GLU A 60 2.49 -7.30 -33.88
CA GLU A 60 3.95 -7.30 -33.64
C GLU A 60 4.47 -8.66 -33.15
N SER A 61 3.67 -9.38 -32.37
CA SER A 61 4.02 -10.69 -31.82
C SER A 61 3.95 -11.86 -32.80
N ASN A 62 3.25 -11.73 -33.95
CA ASN A 62 3.01 -12.85 -34.87
C ASN A 62 3.46 -12.57 -36.31
N ILE A 63 4.05 -11.41 -36.58
CA ILE A 63 4.41 -10.95 -37.92
C ILE A 63 5.30 -11.96 -38.66
N ASP A 64 6.29 -12.54 -37.99
CA ASP A 64 7.19 -13.53 -38.58
C ASP A 64 6.47 -14.82 -38.99
N HIS A 65 5.55 -15.27 -38.15
CA HIS A 65 4.75 -16.47 -38.40
C HIS A 65 3.78 -16.25 -39.56
N VAL A 66 3.05 -15.13 -39.55
CA VAL A 66 2.16 -14.74 -40.65
C VAL A 66 2.94 -14.60 -41.96
N ASN A 67 4.14 -14.00 -41.91
CA ASN A 67 5.00 -13.86 -43.08
C ASN A 67 5.52 -15.20 -43.59
N ALA A 68 5.83 -16.16 -42.72
CA ALA A 68 6.21 -17.52 -43.12
C ALA A 68 5.07 -18.22 -43.88
N ILE A 69 3.84 -18.13 -43.37
CA ILE A 69 2.65 -18.68 -44.03
C ILE A 69 2.44 -18.01 -45.40
N ARG A 70 2.54 -16.68 -45.47
CA ARG A 70 2.41 -15.91 -46.71
C ARG A 70 3.41 -16.33 -47.77
N ARG A 71 4.70 -16.46 -47.40
CA ARG A 71 5.74 -16.92 -48.33
C ARG A 71 5.44 -18.30 -48.89
N MET A 72 5.02 -19.24 -48.04
CA MET A 72 4.69 -20.59 -48.49
C MET A 72 3.44 -20.63 -49.38
N ALA A 73 2.40 -19.87 -49.02
CA ALA A 73 1.18 -19.77 -49.82
C ALA A 73 1.48 -19.17 -51.20
N LEU A 74 2.28 -18.11 -51.27
CA LEU A 74 2.74 -17.52 -52.54
C LEU A 74 3.58 -18.51 -53.36
N ALA A 75 4.37 -19.37 -52.70
CA ALA A 75 5.17 -20.38 -53.39
C ALA A 75 4.31 -21.45 -54.11
N CYS A 76 3.01 -21.56 -53.83
CA CYS A 76 2.08 -22.37 -54.63
C CYS A 76 1.90 -21.82 -56.05
N SER A 77 2.24 -20.56 -56.29
CA SER A 77 2.19 -19.94 -57.63
C SER A 77 3.21 -20.54 -58.61
N LEU A 78 4.36 -21.02 -58.11
CA LEU A 78 5.41 -21.60 -58.94
C LEU A 78 4.93 -22.80 -59.77
N PRO A 79 4.37 -23.88 -59.18
CA PRO A 79 3.85 -25.01 -59.96
C PRO A 79 2.71 -24.61 -60.91
N MET A 80 1.88 -23.64 -60.53
CA MET A 80 0.81 -23.13 -61.40
C MET A 80 1.36 -22.40 -62.63
N GLN A 81 2.43 -21.62 -62.45
CA GLN A 81 3.07 -20.90 -63.55
C GLN A 81 3.82 -21.85 -64.48
N ASP A 82 4.53 -22.85 -63.92
CA ASP A 82 5.18 -23.91 -64.68
C ASP A 82 4.17 -24.66 -65.55
N PHE A 83 3.05 -25.09 -64.94
CA PHE A 83 1.93 -25.74 -65.64
C PHE A 83 1.42 -24.92 -66.82
N LEU A 84 1.08 -23.64 -66.60
CA LEU A 84 0.61 -22.77 -67.68
C LEU A 84 1.65 -22.58 -68.79
N SER A 85 2.94 -22.47 -68.44
CA SER A 85 4.00 -22.27 -69.43
C SER A 85 4.18 -23.50 -70.33
N LYS A 86 4.10 -24.71 -69.77
CA LYS A 86 4.15 -25.96 -70.52
C LYS A 86 2.93 -26.11 -71.43
N LEU A 87 1.78 -25.70 -70.92
CA LEU A 87 0.54 -25.73 -71.68
C LEU A 87 0.55 -24.76 -72.87
N GLU A 88 1.00 -23.51 -72.67
CA GLU A 88 1.13 -22.51 -73.73
C GLU A 88 2.10 -22.99 -74.82
N ARG A 89 3.21 -23.64 -74.44
CA ARG A 89 4.16 -24.25 -75.41
C ARG A 89 3.51 -25.36 -76.24
N TYR A 90 2.73 -26.23 -75.60
CA TYR A 90 2.07 -27.33 -76.29
C TYR A 90 0.92 -26.84 -77.18
N GLU A 91 0.12 -25.87 -76.73
CA GLU A 91 -0.94 -25.24 -77.52
C GLU A 91 -0.37 -24.48 -78.73
N GLY A 92 0.74 -23.77 -78.57
CA GLY A 92 1.47 -23.14 -79.67
C GLY A 92 1.95 -24.16 -80.73
N SER A 93 2.31 -25.37 -80.30
CA SER A 93 2.69 -26.47 -81.21
C SER A 93 1.50 -27.13 -81.93
N MET A 94 0.26 -26.83 -81.50
CA MET A 94 -1.00 -27.33 -82.08
C MET A 94 -1.72 -26.30 -82.98
N SER A 95 -1.08 -25.17 -83.30
CA SER A 95 -1.70 -24.04 -84.02
C SER A 95 -2.43 -24.44 -85.33
N PRO A 96 -3.61 -23.86 -85.63
CA PRO A 96 -4.55 -24.33 -86.66
C PRO A 96 -4.11 -24.16 -88.12
N PHE A 97 -2.92 -23.63 -88.40
CA PHE A 97 -2.43 -23.46 -89.77
C PHE A 97 -2.09 -24.79 -90.47
N THR A 98 -2.21 -25.93 -89.80
CA THR A 98 -2.26 -27.24 -90.46
C THR A 98 -3.69 -27.59 -90.85
N THR A 99 -4.18 -27.01 -91.94
CA THR A 99 -5.41 -27.38 -92.64
C THR A 99 -5.37 -28.86 -93.06
N GLY A 100 -6.02 -29.74 -92.31
CA GLY A 100 -6.22 -31.12 -92.74
C GLY A 100 -7.07 -31.91 -91.76
N LYS A 101 -8.30 -32.26 -92.17
CA LYS A 101 -9.19 -33.23 -91.49
C LYS A 101 -8.59 -34.64 -91.58
N SER A 102 -7.49 -34.88 -90.87
CA SER A 102 -6.75 -36.14 -90.88
C SER A 102 -6.90 -36.85 -89.54
N ILE A 103 -6.99 -38.18 -89.55
CA ILE A 103 -6.89 -39.05 -88.36
C ILE A 103 -5.68 -38.68 -87.45
N ARG A 104 -4.64 -38.08 -88.04
CA ARG A 104 -3.48 -37.52 -87.34
C ARG A 104 -3.84 -36.40 -86.33
N SER A 105 -4.90 -35.63 -86.58
CA SER A 105 -5.38 -34.60 -85.64
C SER A 105 -6.14 -35.20 -84.45
N VAL A 106 -6.76 -36.38 -84.61
CA VAL A 106 -7.41 -37.10 -83.49
C VAL A 106 -6.35 -37.69 -82.57
N GLY A 107 -5.29 -38.28 -83.13
CA GLY A 107 -4.14 -38.77 -82.36
C GLY A 107 -3.48 -37.67 -81.52
N LYS A 108 -3.22 -36.50 -82.13
CA LYS A 108 -2.67 -35.34 -81.40
C LYS A 108 -3.60 -34.81 -80.30
N LYS A 109 -4.91 -34.90 -80.46
CA LYS A 109 -5.88 -34.54 -79.40
C LYS A 109 -5.85 -35.53 -78.23
N ALA A 110 -5.72 -36.82 -78.50
CA ALA A 110 -5.56 -37.83 -77.45
C ALA A 110 -4.22 -37.65 -76.72
N GLU A 111 -3.15 -37.40 -77.45
CA GLU A 111 -1.82 -37.09 -76.92
C GLU A 111 -1.84 -35.85 -76.02
N TYR A 112 -2.53 -34.78 -76.45
CA TYR A 112 -2.76 -33.59 -75.63
C TYR A 112 -3.53 -33.90 -74.34
N ALA A 113 -4.58 -34.70 -74.41
CA ALA A 113 -5.39 -35.04 -73.23
C ALA A 113 -4.58 -35.85 -72.20
N VAL A 114 -3.73 -36.78 -72.66
CA VAL A 114 -2.82 -37.55 -71.79
C VAL A 114 -1.76 -36.65 -71.17
N PHE A 115 -1.12 -35.81 -71.98
CA PHE A 115 -0.13 -34.82 -71.50
C PHE A 115 -0.74 -33.89 -70.44
N MET A 116 -1.92 -33.34 -70.73
CA MET A 116 -2.64 -32.46 -69.79
C MET A 116 -2.94 -33.17 -68.46
N SER A 117 -3.42 -34.41 -68.51
CA SER A 117 -3.73 -35.18 -67.29
C SER A 117 -2.50 -35.38 -66.40
N GLU A 118 -1.34 -35.72 -66.99
CA GLU A 118 -0.08 -35.89 -66.25
C GLU A 118 0.46 -34.59 -65.66
N GLU A 119 0.40 -33.48 -66.40
CA GLU A 119 0.82 -32.18 -65.91
C GLU A 119 -0.10 -31.66 -64.79
N VAL A 120 -1.41 -31.91 -64.89
CA VAL A 120 -2.37 -31.59 -63.82
C VAL A 120 -2.07 -32.37 -62.54
N LYS A 121 -1.81 -33.68 -62.64
CA LYS A 121 -1.43 -34.51 -61.48
C LYS A 121 -0.13 -34.02 -60.83
N THR A 122 0.87 -33.68 -61.64
CA THR A 122 2.16 -33.17 -61.18
C THR A 122 1.98 -31.85 -60.42
N MET A 123 1.26 -30.89 -61.03
CA MET A 123 0.93 -29.61 -60.39
C MET A 123 0.20 -29.82 -59.06
N ARG A 124 -0.83 -30.68 -59.04
CA ARG A 124 -1.60 -30.98 -57.83
C ARG A 124 -0.71 -31.54 -56.72
N THR A 125 0.15 -32.51 -57.05
CA THR A 125 1.09 -33.13 -56.09
C THR A 125 2.04 -32.09 -55.47
N MET A 126 2.58 -31.19 -56.29
CA MET A 126 3.45 -30.11 -55.81
C MET A 126 2.71 -29.13 -54.89
N ILE A 127 1.47 -28.76 -55.23
CA ILE A 127 0.64 -27.87 -54.41
C ILE A 127 0.29 -28.57 -53.09
N SER A 128 -0.14 -29.83 -53.12
CA SER A 128 -0.44 -30.61 -51.91
C SER A 128 0.75 -30.70 -50.96
N GLY A 129 1.97 -30.92 -51.48
CA GLY A 129 3.19 -30.91 -50.66
C GLY A 129 3.44 -29.56 -49.96
N LYS A 130 3.17 -28.45 -50.65
CA LYS A 130 3.26 -27.10 -50.05
C LYS A 130 2.18 -26.87 -48.99
N VAL A 131 0.95 -27.32 -49.23
CA VAL A 131 -0.15 -27.22 -48.24
C VAL A 131 0.16 -28.03 -46.98
N ILE A 132 0.72 -29.24 -47.12
CA ILE A 132 1.18 -30.05 -45.97
C ILE A 132 2.25 -29.29 -45.18
N SER A 133 3.20 -28.65 -45.87
CA SER A 133 4.25 -27.85 -45.23
C SER A 133 3.67 -26.64 -44.46
N ILE A 134 2.66 -25.97 -45.03
CA ILE A 134 1.93 -24.88 -44.36
C ILE A 134 1.23 -25.39 -43.09
N ASN A 135 0.51 -26.51 -43.19
CA ASN A 135 -0.21 -27.11 -42.06
C ASN A 135 0.74 -27.56 -40.95
N LEU A 136 1.91 -28.10 -41.29
CA LEU A 136 2.92 -28.49 -40.31
C LEU A 136 3.45 -27.26 -39.56
N LEU A 137 3.79 -26.18 -40.27
CA LEU A 137 4.26 -24.94 -39.66
C LEU A 137 3.22 -24.30 -38.74
N LEU A 138 1.94 -24.33 -39.13
CA LEU A 138 0.81 -23.89 -38.30
C LEU A 138 0.69 -24.74 -37.03
N ALA A 139 0.75 -26.06 -37.16
CA ALA A 139 0.65 -26.98 -36.03
C ALA A 139 1.81 -26.80 -35.05
N THR A 140 3.05 -26.65 -35.55
CA THR A 140 4.23 -26.39 -34.72
C THR A 140 4.10 -25.08 -33.95
N HIS A 141 3.69 -23.99 -34.61
CA HIS A 141 3.52 -22.71 -33.93
C HIS A 141 2.38 -22.72 -32.91
N ALA A 142 1.26 -23.38 -33.22
CA ALA A 142 0.17 -23.58 -32.27
C ALA A 142 0.66 -24.35 -31.03
N SER A 143 1.45 -25.39 -31.22
CA SER A 143 2.06 -26.18 -30.13
C SER A 143 3.04 -25.36 -29.30
N GLU A 144 3.94 -24.58 -29.93
CA GLU A 144 4.86 -23.69 -29.22
C GLU A 144 4.13 -22.63 -28.39
N THR A 145 3.10 -22.01 -28.97
CA THR A 145 2.29 -21.00 -28.28
C THR A 145 1.59 -21.61 -27.08
N LEU A 146 1.00 -22.79 -27.25
CA LEU A 146 0.33 -23.52 -26.17
C LEU A 146 1.32 -23.87 -25.04
N SER A 147 2.51 -24.37 -25.38
CA SER A 147 3.57 -24.67 -24.40
C SER A 147 3.97 -23.42 -23.62
N ARG A 148 4.25 -22.31 -24.31
CA ARG A 148 4.58 -21.03 -23.66
C ARG A 148 3.47 -20.55 -22.73
N THR A 149 2.21 -20.69 -23.14
CA THR A 149 1.08 -20.31 -22.26
C THR A 149 0.94 -21.22 -21.05
N GLN A 150 1.21 -22.52 -21.20
CA GLN A 150 1.20 -23.48 -20.11
C GLN A 150 2.31 -23.19 -19.09
N ASP A 151 3.53 -22.91 -19.57
CA ASP A 151 4.66 -22.56 -18.70
C ASP A 151 4.36 -21.29 -17.88
N ARG A 152 3.79 -20.27 -18.53
CA ARG A 152 3.37 -19.03 -17.87
C ARG A 152 2.29 -19.28 -16.81
N LEU A 153 1.35 -20.18 -17.09
CA LEU A 153 0.32 -20.56 -16.13
C LEU A 153 0.93 -21.26 -14.90
N SER A 154 1.83 -22.23 -15.12
CA SER A 154 2.53 -22.93 -14.04
C SER A 154 3.34 -21.97 -13.15
N THR A 155 4.14 -21.09 -13.75
CA THR A 155 4.91 -20.08 -12.99
C THR A 155 4.00 -19.15 -12.20
N ASN A 156 2.87 -18.73 -12.78
CA ASN A 156 1.91 -17.88 -12.09
C ASN A 156 1.25 -18.61 -10.91
N GLN A 157 0.93 -19.90 -11.07
CA GLN A 157 0.42 -20.74 -9.97
C GLN A 157 1.45 -20.85 -8.84
N GLU A 158 2.72 -21.10 -9.14
CA GLU A 158 3.80 -21.15 -8.15
C GLU A 158 3.94 -19.82 -7.40
N ASN A 159 3.90 -18.69 -8.12
CA ASN A 159 3.95 -17.36 -7.52
C ASN A 159 2.75 -17.08 -6.60
N LEU A 160 1.55 -17.49 -7.00
CA LEU A 160 0.35 -17.35 -6.16
C LEU A 160 0.46 -18.18 -4.89
N LEU A 161 0.96 -19.42 -4.98
CA LEU A 161 1.19 -20.26 -3.81
C LEU A 161 2.24 -19.66 -2.87
N SER A 162 3.34 -19.13 -3.40
CA SER A 162 4.37 -18.49 -2.57
C SER A 162 3.82 -17.26 -1.83
N ARG A 163 3.05 -16.41 -2.52
CA ARG A 163 2.41 -15.24 -1.92
C ARG A 163 1.37 -15.60 -0.86
N LEU A 164 0.64 -16.71 -1.05
CA LEU A 164 -0.29 -17.22 -0.06
C LEU A 164 0.47 -17.65 1.21
N GLU A 165 1.56 -18.40 1.06
CA GLU A 165 2.34 -18.85 2.22
C GLU A 165 2.98 -17.67 2.96
N GLU A 166 3.48 -16.66 2.25
CA GLU A 166 3.96 -15.41 2.84
C GLU A 166 2.86 -14.69 3.63
N ALA A 167 1.66 -14.56 3.05
CA ALA A 167 0.53 -13.92 3.72
C ALA A 167 0.10 -14.71 4.96
N LYS A 168 0.13 -16.04 4.91
CA LYS A 168 -0.17 -16.92 6.06
C LYS A 168 0.85 -16.75 7.18
N VAL A 169 2.14 -16.66 6.85
CA VAL A 169 3.20 -16.35 7.82
C VAL A 169 2.99 -14.96 8.44
N GLY A 170 2.67 -13.95 7.62
CA GLY A 170 2.33 -12.61 8.09
C GLY A 170 1.15 -12.59 9.06
N LEU A 171 0.06 -13.28 8.74
CA LEU A 171 -1.11 -13.42 9.60
C LEU A 171 -0.77 -14.09 10.94
N SER A 172 0.10 -15.11 10.90
CA SER A 172 0.53 -15.82 12.10
C SER A 172 1.34 -14.92 13.04
N ARG A 173 2.20 -14.05 12.48
CA ARG A 173 2.91 -13.01 13.26
C ARG A 173 1.95 -12.00 13.87
N ILE A 174 1.01 -11.46 13.08
CA ILE A 174 -0.01 -10.52 13.57
C ILE A 174 -0.82 -11.14 14.70
N ARG A 175 -1.22 -12.41 14.57
CA ARG A 175 -1.92 -13.13 15.63
C ARG A 175 -1.09 -13.20 16.91
N GLN A 176 0.19 -13.54 16.81
CA GLN A 176 1.09 -13.58 17.96
C GLN A 176 1.23 -12.21 18.62
N ASP A 177 1.35 -11.15 17.82
CA ASP A 177 1.45 -9.78 18.33
C ASP A 177 0.18 -9.35 19.07
N ILE A 178 -1.00 -9.73 18.57
CA ILE A 178 -2.29 -9.50 19.25
C ILE A 178 -2.33 -10.26 20.59
N GLU A 179 -1.91 -11.53 20.63
CA GLU A 179 -1.86 -12.32 21.87
C GLU A 179 -0.90 -11.69 22.90
N ASN A 180 0.27 -11.24 22.45
CA ASN A 180 1.25 -10.53 23.29
C ASN A 180 0.71 -9.18 23.79
N MET A 181 0.04 -8.42 22.93
CA MET A 181 -0.57 -7.14 23.30
C MET A 181 -1.73 -7.31 24.29
N ASN A 182 -2.52 -8.37 24.14
CA ASN A 182 -3.63 -8.65 25.04
C ASN A 182 -3.14 -9.04 26.45
N THR A 183 -2.09 -9.87 26.53
CA THR A 183 -1.47 -10.23 27.82
C THR A 183 -0.82 -9.02 28.50
N ALA A 184 -0.15 -8.14 27.74
CA ALA A 184 0.38 -6.88 28.25
C ALA A 184 -0.73 -5.95 28.76
N SER A 185 -1.86 -5.85 28.04
CA SER A 185 -3.01 -5.04 28.45
C SER A 185 -3.63 -5.56 29.76
N CYS A 186 -3.83 -6.88 29.87
CA CYS A 186 -4.38 -7.51 31.08
C CYS A 186 -3.49 -7.24 32.31
N THR A 187 -2.17 -7.41 32.18
CA THR A 187 -1.23 -7.13 33.27
C THR A 187 -1.16 -5.65 33.64
N SER A 188 -1.23 -4.73 32.67
CA SER A 188 -1.30 -3.30 32.97
C SER A 188 -2.60 -2.90 33.66
N GLN A 189 -3.73 -3.53 33.32
CA GLN A 189 -5.00 -3.31 33.99
C GLN A 189 -4.98 -3.81 35.43
N GLU A 190 -4.46 -5.02 35.68
CA GLU A 190 -4.30 -5.57 37.04
C GLU A 190 -3.41 -4.67 37.91
N ARG A 191 -2.31 -4.13 37.37
CA ARG A 191 -1.46 -3.18 38.11
C ARG A 191 -2.18 -1.88 38.42
N PHE A 192 -2.94 -1.34 37.48
CA PHE A 192 -3.71 -0.11 37.69
C PHE A 192 -4.80 -0.31 38.75
N GLU A 193 -5.52 -1.44 38.74
CA GLU A 193 -6.50 -1.78 39.77
C GLU A 193 -5.85 -1.93 41.15
N GLN A 194 -4.65 -2.52 41.22
CA GLN A 194 -3.90 -2.64 42.47
C GLN A 194 -3.39 -1.29 43.00
N GLU A 195 -2.86 -0.43 42.13
CA GLU A 195 -2.33 0.88 42.50
C GLU A 195 -3.46 1.85 42.93
N THR A 196 -4.58 1.85 42.20
CA THR A 196 -5.77 2.61 42.58
C THR A 196 -6.38 2.13 43.89
N GLY A 197 -6.43 0.81 44.11
CA GLY A 197 -6.87 0.23 45.39
C GLY A 197 -5.99 0.66 46.57
N ALA A 198 -4.66 0.62 46.40
CA ALA A 198 -3.71 1.07 47.43
C ALA A 198 -3.86 2.58 47.72
N HIS A 199 -4.00 3.40 46.67
CA HIS A 199 -4.15 4.84 46.81
C HIS A 199 -5.48 5.24 47.52
N LEU A 200 -6.57 4.52 47.25
CA LEU A 200 -7.85 4.71 47.97
C LEU A 200 -7.75 4.40 49.46
N ILE A 201 -7.02 3.34 49.84
CA ILE A 201 -6.77 3.00 51.24
C ILE A 201 -5.96 4.12 51.91
N GLN A 202 -4.94 4.66 51.23
CA GLN A 202 -4.12 5.75 51.75
C GLN A 202 -4.94 7.03 51.96
N ILE A 203 -5.73 7.47 50.97
CA ILE A 203 -6.64 8.63 51.10
C ILE A 203 -7.61 8.44 52.28
N GLY A 204 -8.16 7.23 52.45
CA GLY A 204 -9.05 6.93 53.56
C GLY A 204 -8.41 7.17 54.94
N ASN A 205 -7.13 6.82 55.09
CA ASN A 205 -6.39 7.03 56.32
C ASN A 205 -6.06 8.52 56.57
N ASP A 206 -5.69 9.25 55.52
CA ASP A 206 -5.38 10.69 55.58
C ASP A 206 -6.64 11.53 55.91
N ASN A 207 -7.80 11.13 55.38
CA ASN A 207 -9.06 11.76 55.74
C ASN A 207 -9.42 11.51 57.22
N ALA A 208 -9.15 10.30 57.74
CA ALA A 208 -9.38 9.97 59.15
C ALA A 208 -8.48 10.79 60.09
N SER A 209 -7.20 10.99 59.74
CA SER A 209 -6.27 11.82 60.52
C SER A 209 -6.66 13.30 60.50
N THR A 210 -7.12 13.80 59.35
CA THR A 210 -7.63 15.17 59.20
C THR A 210 -8.86 15.40 60.06
N LYS A 211 -9.82 14.46 60.08
CA LYS A 211 -11.02 14.53 60.92
C LYS A 211 -10.69 14.60 62.41
N ARG A 212 -9.69 13.83 62.88
CA ARG A 212 -9.22 13.91 64.28
C ARG A 212 -8.65 15.29 64.61
N SER A 213 -7.83 15.86 63.72
CA SER A 213 -7.24 17.19 63.93
C SER A 213 -8.30 18.30 64.01
N ILE A 214 -9.31 18.26 63.13
CA ILE A 214 -10.45 19.20 63.15
C ILE A 214 -11.21 19.10 64.49
N SER A 215 -11.43 17.89 65.01
CA SER A 215 -12.12 17.71 66.29
C SER A 215 -11.36 18.32 67.48
N ALA A 216 -10.03 18.23 67.47
CA ALA A 216 -9.21 18.86 68.51
C ALA A 216 -9.26 20.39 68.45
N LEU A 217 -9.25 20.97 67.25
CA LEU A 217 -9.43 22.41 67.04
C LEU A 217 -10.79 22.90 67.54
N ALA A 218 -11.87 22.16 67.28
CA ALA A 218 -13.20 22.52 67.76
C ALA A 218 -13.29 22.58 69.30
N ILE A 219 -12.61 21.66 69.98
CA ILE A 219 -12.49 21.65 71.45
C ILE A 219 -11.71 22.88 71.94
N GLY A 220 -10.65 23.29 71.24
CA GLY A 220 -9.90 24.51 71.57
C GLY A 220 -10.76 25.79 71.46
N VAL A 221 -11.55 25.91 70.38
CA VAL A 221 -12.41 27.07 70.13
C VAL A 221 -13.51 27.22 71.18
N SER A 222 -14.13 26.10 71.59
CA SER A 222 -15.18 26.14 72.62
C SER A 222 -14.63 26.59 73.99
N SER A 223 -13.40 26.17 74.32
CA SER A 223 -12.70 26.62 75.53
C SER A 223 -12.47 28.13 75.53
N ILE A 224 -11.95 28.68 74.42
CA ILE A 224 -11.72 30.13 74.26
C ILE A 224 -13.03 30.92 74.43
N SER A 225 -14.10 30.46 73.78
CA SER A 225 -15.42 31.10 73.89
C SER A 225 -15.89 31.14 75.34
N THR A 226 -15.71 30.04 76.08
CA THR A 226 -16.12 29.95 77.49
C THR A 226 -15.34 30.93 78.37
N SER A 227 -14.03 31.05 78.15
CA SER A 227 -13.20 32.04 78.85
C SER A 227 -13.65 33.47 78.57
N ILE A 228 -13.95 33.81 77.32
CA ILE A 228 -14.45 35.15 76.94
C ILE A 228 -15.79 35.45 77.63
N THR A 229 -16.74 34.51 77.60
CA THR A 229 -18.03 34.72 78.28
C THR A 229 -17.87 34.92 79.79
N THR A 230 -16.94 34.21 80.41
CA THR A 230 -16.65 34.34 81.85
C THR A 230 -16.05 35.72 82.16
N LEU A 231 -15.10 36.18 81.35
CA LEU A 231 -14.50 37.51 81.48
C LEU A 231 -15.53 38.62 81.31
N CYS A 232 -16.38 38.54 80.27
CA CYS A 232 -17.46 39.49 80.06
C CYS A 232 -18.42 39.53 81.25
N ARG A 233 -18.76 38.37 81.82
CA ARG A 233 -19.62 38.26 83.01
C ARG A 233 -18.98 38.89 84.25
N LEU A 234 -17.68 38.71 84.45
CA LEU A 234 -16.95 39.36 85.54
C LEU A 234 -16.92 40.89 85.35
N GLY A 235 -16.72 41.36 84.12
CA GLY A 235 -16.75 42.79 83.79
C GLY A 235 -18.09 43.45 84.14
N THR A 236 -19.21 42.82 83.79
CA THR A 236 -20.54 43.34 84.13
C THR A 236 -20.83 43.30 85.63
N GLN A 237 -20.32 42.29 86.36
CA GLN A 237 -20.41 42.23 87.82
C GLN A 237 -19.59 43.33 88.50
N ILE A 238 -18.37 43.60 88.03
CA ILE A 238 -17.55 44.69 88.57
C ILE A 238 -18.23 46.04 88.31
N GLN A 239 -18.82 46.21 87.12
CA GLN A 239 -19.52 47.44 86.76
C GLN A 239 -20.75 47.70 87.63
N SER A 240 -21.53 46.67 87.98
CA SER A 240 -22.70 46.84 88.85
C SER A 240 -22.31 47.27 90.26
N ILE A 241 -21.24 46.70 90.82
CA ILE A 241 -20.72 47.08 92.15
C ILE A 241 -20.25 48.54 92.13
N LEU A 242 -19.48 48.95 91.13
CA LEU A 242 -18.99 50.32 91.01
C LEU A 242 -20.11 51.37 90.91
N SER A 243 -21.26 51.01 90.35
CA SER A 243 -22.40 51.93 90.23
C SER A 243 -23.08 52.28 91.57
N THR A 244 -22.80 51.52 92.64
CA THR A 244 -23.46 51.64 93.96
C THR A 244 -22.78 52.68 94.87
N PHE A 245 -21.59 53.17 94.51
CA PHE A 245 -20.83 54.11 95.35
C PHE A 245 -21.23 55.58 95.18
N PRO A 246 -21.07 56.43 96.22
CA PRO A 246 -21.25 57.88 96.14
C PRO A 246 -20.38 58.52 95.04
N ALA A 247 -20.84 59.64 94.47
CA ALA A 247 -20.26 60.24 93.26
C ALA A 247 -18.74 60.54 93.38
N GLU A 248 -18.29 61.04 94.53
CA GLU A 248 -16.88 61.35 94.78
C GLU A 248 -15.98 60.10 94.82
N LEU A 249 -16.49 58.99 95.35
CA LEU A 249 -15.73 57.73 95.45
C LEU A 249 -15.65 57.00 94.10
N ARG A 250 -16.68 57.14 93.26
CA ARG A 250 -16.73 56.58 91.91
C ARG A 250 -15.70 57.23 90.98
N ASP A 251 -15.53 58.55 91.02
CA ASP A 251 -14.52 59.25 90.22
C ASP A 251 -13.09 58.84 90.61
N LEU A 252 -12.84 58.68 91.91
CA LEU A 252 -11.55 58.19 92.40
C LEU A 252 -11.29 56.75 91.95
N LEU A 253 -12.25 55.84 92.13
CA LEU A 253 -12.13 54.43 91.72
C LEU A 253 -11.97 54.27 90.21
N GLN A 254 -12.73 55.03 89.42
CA GLN A 254 -12.62 54.99 87.97
C GLN A 254 -11.27 55.52 87.49
N THR A 255 -10.72 56.54 88.17
CA THR A 255 -9.35 57.00 87.93
C THR A 255 -8.34 55.90 88.26
N VAL A 256 -8.46 55.24 89.42
CA VAL A 256 -7.56 54.15 89.84
C VAL A 256 -7.58 52.96 88.89
N VAL A 257 -8.77 52.50 88.46
CA VAL A 257 -8.90 51.40 87.50
C VAL A 257 -8.31 51.78 86.15
N ARG A 258 -8.55 53.02 85.68
CA ARG A 258 -7.99 53.53 84.44
C ARG A 258 -6.46 53.61 84.50
N THR A 259 -5.91 54.18 85.58
CA THR A 259 -4.45 54.28 85.75
C THR A 259 -3.80 52.91 85.90
N ASN A 260 -4.43 51.97 86.62
CA ASN A 260 -3.92 50.60 86.74
C ASN A 260 -3.95 49.86 85.39
N MET A 261 -5.01 50.01 84.60
CA MET A 261 -5.08 49.44 83.24
C MET A 261 -4.02 50.06 82.32
N GLN A 262 -3.83 51.37 82.36
CA GLN A 262 -2.80 52.06 81.61
C GLN A 262 -1.39 51.61 82.04
N MET A 263 -1.14 51.51 83.34
CA MET A 263 0.11 50.99 83.89
C MET A 263 0.35 49.55 83.43
N TYR A 264 -0.69 48.71 83.43
CA TYR A 264 -0.59 47.34 82.93
C TYR A 264 -0.24 47.30 81.44
N THR A 265 -0.86 48.14 80.61
CA THR A 265 -0.51 48.23 79.18
C THR A 265 0.94 48.67 78.95
N VAL A 266 1.43 49.65 79.73
CA VAL A 266 2.82 50.10 79.67
C VAL A 266 3.78 48.99 80.13
N LEU A 267 3.46 48.29 81.23
CA LEU A 267 4.26 47.15 81.70
C LEU A 267 4.32 46.02 80.68
N LEU A 268 3.23 45.76 79.96
CA LEU A 268 3.16 44.73 78.94
C LEU A 268 3.98 45.12 77.70
N GLU A 269 3.94 46.40 77.30
CA GLU A 269 4.78 46.98 76.25
C GLU A 269 6.28 46.91 76.61
N VAL A 270 6.62 47.24 77.87
CA VAL A 270 7.98 47.17 78.41
C VAL A 270 8.48 45.73 78.47
N HIS A 271 7.67 44.78 78.95
CA HIS A 271 8.02 43.36 78.98
C HIS A 271 8.27 42.81 77.56
N ARG A 272 7.45 43.22 76.59
CA ARG A 272 7.62 42.84 75.17
C ARG A 272 8.92 43.39 74.57
N LYS A 273 9.36 44.57 75.00
CA LYS A 273 10.59 45.22 74.52
C LYS A 273 11.85 44.76 75.27
N ILE A 274 11.75 44.37 76.54
CA ILE A 274 12.86 43.82 77.35
C ILE A 274 13.19 42.37 76.96
N SER A 275 12.23 41.62 76.39
CA SER A 275 12.48 40.25 75.90
C SER A 275 13.19 40.16 74.54
N ALA A 276 13.63 41.29 73.97
CA ALA A 276 14.62 41.25 72.89
C ALA A 276 16.02 41.19 73.55
N PRO A 277 16.73 40.05 73.49
CA PRO A 277 18.03 39.92 74.15
C PRO A 277 19.06 40.89 73.56
N PRO A 278 20.02 41.41 74.37
CA PRO A 278 21.16 42.14 73.86
C PRO A 278 22.09 41.17 73.13
N THR A 279 22.11 41.20 71.79
CA THR A 279 23.17 40.56 70.99
C THR A 279 24.45 41.38 71.12
N LEU A 280 25.17 41.17 72.23
CA LEU A 280 26.56 41.57 72.37
C LEU A 280 27.29 40.46 73.14
N ALA A 281 28.37 39.94 72.54
CA ALA A 281 29.37 39.02 73.11
C ALA A 281 29.23 37.50 72.85
N LEU A 282 28.90 37.07 71.63
CA LEU A 282 29.35 35.77 71.11
C LEU A 282 30.12 36.00 69.81
N ASP A 283 31.45 35.87 69.90
CA ASP A 283 32.39 35.94 68.79
C ASP A 283 31.97 34.93 67.69
N SER A 284 31.94 35.35 66.42
CA SER A 284 31.35 34.55 65.36
C SER A 284 32.23 33.36 64.96
N ASN A 285 31.67 32.14 65.01
CA ASN A 285 32.40 30.88 64.77
C ASN A 285 32.81 30.63 63.31
N ILE A 286 32.39 31.49 62.37
CA ILE A 286 32.63 31.30 60.94
C ILE A 286 33.74 32.27 60.52
N ARG A 287 34.90 31.71 60.18
CA ARG A 287 36.05 32.43 59.65
C ARG A 287 36.32 31.97 58.22
N THR A 288 36.46 32.92 57.31
CA THR A 288 36.83 32.66 55.92
C THR A 288 38.21 33.22 55.65
N GLU A 289 39.07 32.45 54.99
CA GLU A 289 40.40 32.87 54.57
C GLU A 289 40.40 33.06 53.05
N ASP A 290 40.79 34.24 52.58
CA ASP A 290 40.94 34.52 51.15
C ASP A 290 42.24 33.92 50.60
N ALA A 291 42.37 33.80 49.27
CA ALA A 291 43.51 33.22 48.57
C ALA A 291 44.86 33.93 48.83
N LEU A 292 44.85 35.10 49.49
CA LEU A 292 46.03 35.83 49.96
C LEU A 292 46.33 35.62 51.46
N GLY A 293 45.62 34.70 52.14
CA GLY A 293 45.83 34.33 53.55
C GLY A 293 45.18 35.27 54.57
N VAL A 294 44.25 36.13 54.14
CA VAL A 294 43.58 37.08 55.05
C VAL A 294 42.30 36.45 55.60
N VAL A 295 42.24 36.30 56.93
CA VAL A 295 41.08 35.74 57.63
C VAL A 295 40.09 36.84 58.00
N ARG A 296 38.82 36.68 57.61
CA ARG A 296 37.69 37.54 58.00
C ARG A 296 36.61 36.74 58.72
N SER A 297 35.95 37.37 59.69
CA SER A 297 34.83 36.77 60.42
C SER A 297 33.49 37.13 59.79
N LEU A 298 32.59 36.15 59.70
CA LEU A 298 31.27 36.32 59.09
C LEU A 298 30.16 36.11 60.13
N PRO A 299 29.43 37.17 60.54
CA PRO A 299 28.36 37.04 61.52
C PRO A 299 27.21 36.18 61.01
N TYR A 300 26.77 35.20 61.81
CA TYR A 300 25.69 34.26 61.44
C TYR A 300 24.35 34.98 61.14
N GLU A 301 24.19 36.19 61.68
CA GLU A 301 22.99 37.01 61.60
C GLU A 301 22.61 37.40 60.17
N TRP A 302 23.57 37.37 59.23
CA TRP A 302 23.34 37.71 57.83
C TRP A 302 22.68 36.60 57.01
N PHE A 303 22.55 35.37 57.54
CA PHE A 303 22.04 34.20 56.82
C PHE A 303 20.62 33.77 57.22
N ARG A 304 19.69 34.71 57.44
CA ARG A 304 18.35 34.38 57.95
C ARG A 304 17.30 33.96 56.91
N HIS A 305 17.64 33.83 55.62
CA HIS A 305 16.67 33.42 54.61
C HIS A 305 17.36 33.00 53.29
N TRP A 306 17.10 31.77 52.86
CA TRP A 306 17.24 31.35 51.46
C TRP A 306 15.84 31.26 50.87
N GLU A 307 15.52 32.11 49.91
CA GLU A 307 14.30 31.94 49.11
C GLU A 307 14.53 30.76 48.18
N VAL A 308 13.84 29.65 48.45
CA VAL A 308 13.77 28.52 47.52
C VAL A 308 12.85 28.95 46.37
N ARG A 309 13.42 29.12 45.18
CA ARG A 309 12.68 29.34 43.94
C ARG A 309 12.79 28.12 43.05
#